data_AF-A0A2M7BJF3-F1
#
_entry.id   AF-A0A2M7BJF3-F1
#
_cell.length_a   1.000
_cell.length_b   1.000
_cell.length_c   1.000
_cell.angle_alpha   90.00
_cell.angle_beta   90.00
_cell.angle_gamma   90.00
#
_symmetry.space_group_name_H-M   'P 1'
#
loop_
_entity.id
_entity.type
_entity.pdbx_description
1 polymer ?
#
loop_
_entity_poly.entity_id
_entity_poly.type
_entity_poly.pdbx_seq_one_letter_code
_entity_poly.pdbx_strand_id
1 'polypeptide(L)'
;DEQGVAYPEFGPQGMRKCPRRIGIMSTGLIIRGSETVDLIKDLDYECVILDEAHRARRSNLGPAHRGEKAEPNNLLRFLMDIAPRTRSLLLATATPVQLDPIEAWDLLDALNEGRNGVLGSLYSRWRTRPREGIDLVLEQTKPVDETTDLWEWMRDPLPPQEEGMDFQLLRRSLNIDPSEHWASPEAFHKLRKPDLQRIKRLSRDFFPKHNPFIRHIVRRTRDFLENTIDPHTNEPYLQRIEVRLFGESDAEAIGLPPFLRDAYDAAEEFCAILARRPGLNSGFMKTILLRRVGSTIEAGRLTAMKMLGTQPQGDQADEEGENEEEEKLSSLYPLSHEERAVLGRFLKILEENRDEDPKLRQVERILTTNDIVAGGWLSLGCIIFSQYYDSVLWLGQNLSKRMPDEKIGVYANATKSGIIEKGEFRRVNRDEVKKRITTGELRLVIGTDAASEGLNLQRLGSLINL
;
A
#
# COMPACT_ATOMS: atom_id res chain seq x y z
N ASP A 1 20.93 -20.04 14.48
CA ASP A 1 20.89 -18.64 14.96
C ASP A 1 22.18 -17.95 14.52
N GLU A 2 22.48 -16.77 15.06
CA GLU A 2 23.70 -16.01 14.74
C GLU A 2 25.00 -16.71 15.15
N GLN A 3 24.92 -17.81 15.91
CA GLN A 3 26.04 -18.66 16.32
C GLN A 3 26.11 -19.96 15.50
N GLY A 4 25.24 -20.12 14.50
CA GLY A 4 25.18 -21.32 13.67
C GLY A 4 24.44 -22.50 14.31
N VAL A 5 23.75 -22.31 15.44
CA VAL A 5 22.96 -23.37 16.08
C VAL A 5 21.65 -23.58 15.33
N ALA A 6 21.45 -24.79 14.80
CA ALA A 6 20.18 -25.20 14.22
C ALA A 6 19.21 -25.63 15.32
N TYR A 7 18.05 -24.98 15.41
CA TYR A 7 16.99 -25.39 16.32
C TYR A 7 16.05 -26.39 15.63
N PRO A 8 15.49 -27.36 16.36
CA PRO A 8 14.56 -28.34 15.78
C PRO A 8 13.30 -27.66 15.23
N GLU A 9 12.81 -28.14 14.09
CA GLU A 9 11.51 -27.73 13.57
C GLU A 9 10.39 -28.37 14.41
N PHE A 10 9.68 -27.56 15.19
CA PHE A 10 8.59 -28.03 16.06
C PHE A 10 7.20 -27.88 15.43
N GLY A 11 7.12 -27.73 14.10
CA GLY A 11 5.89 -27.38 13.40
C GLY A 11 5.24 -26.10 13.96
N PRO A 12 3.90 -25.93 13.82
CA PRO A 12 3.19 -24.74 14.30
C PRO A 12 3.35 -24.47 15.82
N GLN A 13 3.48 -25.53 16.63
CA GLN A 13 3.69 -25.43 18.08
C GLN A 13 5.05 -24.79 18.44
N GLY A 14 6.00 -24.77 17.51
CA GLY A 14 7.28 -24.08 17.66
C GLY A 14 7.15 -22.58 17.88
N MET A 15 6.05 -21.96 17.43
CA MET A 15 5.81 -20.52 17.60
C MET A 15 5.75 -20.11 19.08
N ARG A 16 5.26 -21.00 19.96
CA ARG A 16 5.23 -20.76 21.41
C ARG A 16 6.61 -20.93 22.07
N LYS A 17 7.58 -21.52 21.36
CA LYS A 17 8.90 -21.87 21.87
C LYS A 17 9.99 -20.98 21.26
N CYS A 18 9.71 -19.69 21.09
CA CYS A 18 10.68 -18.74 20.56
C CYS A 18 11.92 -18.67 21.49
N PRO A 19 13.09 -19.16 21.06
CA PRO A 19 14.25 -19.34 21.94
C PRO A 19 14.82 -18.00 22.45
N ARG A 20 14.60 -16.91 21.71
CA ARG A 20 15.13 -15.57 22.03
C ARG A 20 14.08 -14.63 22.65
N ARG A 21 12.87 -15.12 22.92
CA ARG A 21 11.71 -14.29 23.38
C ARG A 21 11.33 -13.14 22.43
N ILE A 22 11.97 -13.04 21.25
CA ILE A 22 11.69 -12.09 20.19
C ILE A 22 11.39 -12.90 18.93
N GLY A 23 10.14 -12.83 18.46
CA GLY A 23 9.70 -13.48 17.24
C GLY A 23 9.48 -12.47 16.12
N ILE A 24 9.89 -12.84 14.90
CA ILE A 24 9.51 -12.12 13.68
C ILE A 24 8.57 -13.04 12.92
N MET A 25 7.39 -12.52 12.56
CA MET A 25 6.38 -13.27 11.86
C MET A 25 5.88 -12.47 10.67
N SER A 26 5.66 -13.15 9.55
CA SER A 26 5.03 -12.52 8.39
C SER A 26 3.55 -12.24 8.69
N THR A 27 3.15 -10.98 8.51
CA THR A 27 1.75 -10.54 8.56
C THR A 27 0.84 -11.33 7.61
N GLY A 28 1.40 -11.88 6.51
CA GLY A 28 0.66 -12.71 5.56
C GLY A 28 0.05 -13.97 6.18
N LEU A 29 0.64 -14.51 7.24
CA LEU A 29 0.07 -15.66 7.97
C LEU A 29 -1.22 -15.29 8.71
N ILE A 30 -1.29 -14.06 9.22
CA ILE A 30 -2.48 -13.51 9.89
C ILE A 30 -3.56 -13.19 8.85
N ILE A 31 -3.18 -12.54 7.75
CA ILE A 31 -4.11 -12.15 6.68
C ILE A 31 -4.81 -13.39 6.09
N ARG A 32 -4.07 -14.48 5.86
CA ARG A 32 -4.61 -15.74 5.33
C ARG A 32 -5.40 -16.57 6.35
N GLY A 33 -5.43 -16.19 7.62
CA GLY A 33 -6.12 -16.93 8.67
C GLY A 33 -5.52 -18.31 8.94
N SER A 34 -4.18 -18.43 8.97
CA SER A 34 -3.52 -19.71 9.29
C SER A 34 -3.89 -20.19 10.70
N GLU A 35 -4.04 -21.51 10.88
CA GLU A 35 -4.26 -22.14 12.21
C GLU A 35 -3.18 -21.77 13.24
N THR A 36 -1.99 -21.39 12.77
CA THR A 36 -0.88 -20.94 13.61
C THR A 36 -1.20 -19.64 14.36
N VAL A 37 -2.12 -18.83 13.84
CA VAL A 37 -2.51 -17.53 14.41
C VAL A 37 -3.19 -17.72 15.78
N ASP A 38 -4.00 -18.78 15.94
CA ASP A 38 -4.69 -19.03 17.21
C ASP A 38 -3.68 -19.35 18.33
N LEU A 39 -2.57 -20.03 18.01
CA LEU A 39 -1.54 -20.37 18.99
C LEU A 39 -0.88 -19.16 19.63
N ILE A 40 -0.75 -18.07 18.86
CA ILE A 40 -0.09 -16.83 19.28
C ILE A 40 -1.06 -15.81 19.86
N LYS A 41 -2.36 -15.89 19.54
CA LYS A 41 -3.40 -15.05 20.18
C LYS A 41 -3.48 -15.28 21.69
N ASP A 42 -3.23 -16.52 22.12
CA ASP A 42 -3.30 -16.93 23.53
C ASP A 42 -2.09 -16.50 24.38
N LEU A 43 -1.06 -15.89 23.79
CA LEU A 43 0.14 -15.50 24.50
C LEU A 43 0.02 -14.10 25.10
N ASP A 44 0.75 -13.87 26.19
CA ASP A 44 0.94 -12.54 26.76
C ASP A 44 2.24 -11.92 26.23
N TYR A 45 2.17 -10.67 25.79
CA TYR A 45 3.27 -9.98 25.13
C TYR A 45 3.75 -8.79 25.95
N GLU A 46 5.07 -8.68 26.12
CA GLU A 46 5.67 -7.45 26.65
C GLU A 46 5.62 -6.33 25.61
N CYS A 47 5.85 -6.67 24.33
CA CYS A 47 5.81 -5.73 23.22
C CYS A 47 5.38 -6.42 21.93
N VAL A 48 4.50 -5.76 21.16
CA VAL A 48 4.16 -6.12 19.78
C VAL A 48 4.37 -4.89 18.90
N ILE A 49 5.09 -5.09 17.80
CA ILE A 49 5.27 -4.08 16.77
C ILE A 49 4.61 -4.60 15.50
N LEU A 50 3.57 -3.90 15.03
CA LEU A 50 3.01 -4.15 13.71
C LEU A 50 3.59 -3.15 12.73
N ASP A 51 4.37 -3.65 11.79
CA ASP A 51 4.75 -2.90 10.60
C ASP A 51 3.65 -2.95 9.55
N GLU A 52 3.59 -1.93 8.70
CA GLU A 52 2.53 -1.70 7.72
C GLU A 52 1.11 -1.81 8.30
N ALA A 53 0.90 -1.18 9.46
CA ALA A 53 -0.37 -1.18 10.18
C ALA A 53 -1.56 -0.67 9.35
N HIS A 54 -1.32 0.04 8.24
CA HIS A 54 -2.37 0.44 7.31
C HIS A 54 -3.07 -0.76 6.63
N ARG A 55 -2.48 -1.96 6.68
CA ARG A 55 -3.12 -3.22 6.26
C ARG A 55 -4.19 -3.71 7.24
N ALA A 56 -4.17 -3.25 8.50
CA ALA A 56 -5.17 -3.60 9.51
C ALA A 56 -6.37 -2.64 9.39
N ARG A 57 -7.34 -3.00 8.57
CA ARG A 57 -8.42 -2.10 8.17
C ARG A 57 -9.79 -2.77 8.12
N ARG A 58 -10.84 -1.95 8.08
CA ARG A 58 -12.23 -2.40 7.88
C ARG A 58 -12.57 -2.56 6.40
N SER A 59 -13.52 -3.44 6.08
CA SER A 59 -14.04 -3.60 4.71
C SER A 59 -15.12 -2.57 4.35
N ASN A 60 -15.92 -2.15 5.33
CA ASN A 60 -17.07 -1.28 5.11
C ASN A 60 -16.68 0.21 5.19
N LEU A 61 -16.41 0.81 4.03
CA LEU A 61 -16.00 2.20 3.87
C LEU A 61 -16.98 3.00 3.01
N GLY A 62 -16.88 4.33 3.08
CA GLY A 62 -17.66 5.24 2.24
C GLY A 62 -19.00 5.70 2.84
N PRO A 63 -19.73 6.58 2.12
CA PRO A 63 -20.91 7.26 2.66
C PRO A 63 -22.07 6.33 3.03
N ALA A 64 -22.24 5.23 2.31
CA ALA A 64 -23.32 4.26 2.56
C ALA A 64 -23.15 3.52 3.89
N HIS A 65 -21.91 3.30 4.33
CA HIS A 65 -21.55 2.53 5.53
C HIS A 65 -21.26 3.43 6.74
N ARG A 66 -21.68 4.71 6.70
CA ARG A 66 -21.27 5.72 7.68
C ARG A 66 -21.78 5.41 9.10
N GLY A 67 -22.91 4.74 9.25
CA GLY A 67 -23.50 4.38 10.55
C GLY A 67 -23.16 2.98 11.06
N GLU A 68 -22.35 2.21 10.33
CA GLU A 68 -22.11 0.80 10.63
C GLU A 68 -20.90 0.62 11.57
N LYS A 69 -20.93 -0.47 12.35
CA LYS A 69 -19.75 -0.92 13.10
C LYS A 69 -18.68 -1.38 12.12
N ALA A 70 -17.42 -1.30 12.55
CA ALA A 70 -16.31 -1.80 11.73
C ALA A 70 -16.53 -3.28 11.42
N GLU A 71 -16.35 -3.65 10.15
CA GLU A 71 -16.15 -5.04 9.73
C GLU A 71 -14.64 -5.27 9.59
N PRO A 72 -13.95 -5.71 10.66
CA PRO A 72 -12.50 -5.79 10.64
C PRO A 72 -12.05 -6.94 9.75
N ASN A 73 -10.99 -6.70 8.96
CA ASN A 73 -10.27 -7.78 8.31
C ASN A 73 -9.52 -8.65 9.34
N ASN A 74 -8.90 -9.74 8.88
CA ASN A 74 -8.24 -10.69 9.77
C ASN A 74 -7.12 -10.07 10.61
N LEU A 75 -6.40 -9.08 10.06
CA LEU A 75 -5.30 -8.41 10.76
C LEU A 75 -5.80 -7.44 11.85
N LEU A 76 -6.82 -6.63 11.54
CA LEU A 76 -7.42 -5.74 12.54
C LEU A 76 -8.09 -6.54 13.66
N ARG A 77 -8.78 -7.64 13.31
CA ARG A 77 -9.37 -8.55 14.31
C ARG A 77 -8.28 -9.17 15.19
N PHE A 78 -7.19 -9.62 14.59
CA PHE A 78 -6.05 -10.15 15.34
C PHE A 78 -5.48 -9.11 16.33
N LEU A 79 -5.29 -7.86 15.90
CA LEU A 79 -4.84 -6.79 16.80
C LEU A 79 -5.78 -6.58 17.99
N MET A 80 -7.09 -6.53 17.73
CA MET A 80 -8.11 -6.40 18.78
C MET A 80 -8.05 -7.57 19.78
N ASP A 81 -7.77 -8.79 19.32
CA ASP A 81 -7.66 -9.97 20.18
C ASP A 81 -6.40 -9.95 21.07
N ILE A 82 -5.25 -9.47 20.54
CA ILE A 82 -3.97 -9.49 21.28
C ILE A 82 -3.71 -8.24 22.11
N ALA A 83 -4.35 -7.10 21.81
CA ALA A 83 -4.10 -5.84 22.49
C ALA A 83 -4.31 -5.91 24.02
N PRO A 84 -5.39 -6.55 24.54
CA PRO A 84 -5.57 -6.70 26.00
C PRO A 84 -4.46 -7.48 26.70
N ARG A 85 -3.76 -8.35 25.96
CA ARG A 85 -2.67 -9.22 26.45
C ARG A 85 -1.29 -8.64 26.15
N THR A 86 -1.24 -7.43 25.62
CA THR A 86 0.01 -6.79 25.19
C THR A 86 0.30 -5.59 26.07
N ARG A 87 1.45 -5.60 26.75
CA ARG A 87 1.86 -4.45 27.56
C ARG A 87 2.17 -3.26 26.66
N SER A 88 2.97 -3.40 25.61
CA SER A 88 3.30 -2.29 24.71
C SER A 88 2.95 -2.64 23.27
N LEU A 89 2.07 -1.86 22.63
CA LEU A 89 1.69 -2.07 21.23
C LEU A 89 2.14 -0.85 20.41
N LEU A 90 2.94 -1.09 19.37
CA LEU A 90 3.42 -0.08 18.45
C LEU A 90 2.90 -0.39 17.04
N LEU A 91 2.19 0.56 16.45
CA LEU A 91 1.67 0.46 15.09
C LEU A 91 2.47 1.41 14.19
N ALA A 92 3.21 0.85 13.23
CA ALA A 92 4.02 1.60 12.29
C ALA A 92 3.40 1.54 10.89
N THR A 93 3.36 2.67 10.18
CA THR A 93 2.95 2.73 8.78
C THR A 93 3.74 3.80 8.04
N ALA A 94 4.28 3.46 6.88
CA ALA A 94 5.02 4.39 6.03
C ALA A 94 4.10 5.15 5.04
N THR A 95 2.88 4.67 4.82
CA THR A 95 1.94 5.17 3.80
C THR A 95 0.62 5.66 4.41
N PRO A 96 0.63 6.62 5.35
CA PRO A 96 -0.59 7.06 6.04
C PRO A 96 -1.62 7.72 5.11
N VAL A 97 -1.22 8.14 3.90
CA VAL A 97 -2.11 8.72 2.88
C VAL A 97 -3.17 7.72 2.40
N GLN A 98 -2.94 6.42 2.58
CA GLN A 98 -3.89 5.36 2.18
C GLN A 98 -4.99 5.09 3.21
N LEU A 99 -4.96 5.75 4.38
CA LEU A 99 -5.92 5.54 5.47
C LEU A 99 -7.07 6.54 5.40
N ASP A 100 -8.30 6.04 5.43
CA ASP A 100 -9.47 6.84 5.79
C ASP A 100 -9.36 7.26 7.27
N PRO A 101 -9.78 8.48 7.66
CA PRO A 101 -9.78 8.90 9.05
C PRO A 101 -10.45 7.91 10.03
N ILE A 102 -11.47 7.17 9.60
CA ILE A 102 -12.11 6.16 10.44
C ILE A 102 -11.21 4.94 10.68
N GLU A 103 -10.33 4.60 9.74
CA GLU A 103 -9.37 3.50 9.89
C GLU A 103 -8.27 3.89 10.89
N ALA A 104 -7.85 5.16 10.92
CA ALA A 104 -6.96 5.66 11.97
C ALA A 104 -7.61 5.53 13.36
N TRP A 105 -8.93 5.78 13.45
CA TRP A 105 -9.68 5.54 14.69
C TRP A 105 -9.70 4.05 15.06
N ASP A 106 -9.89 3.13 14.12
CA ASP A 106 -9.87 1.68 14.41
C ASP A 106 -8.54 1.21 15.01
N LEU A 107 -7.43 1.73 14.47
CA LEU A 107 -6.09 1.44 15.00
C LEU A 107 -5.91 2.00 16.41
N LEU A 108 -6.44 3.19 16.68
CA LEU A 108 -6.45 3.77 18.03
C LEU A 108 -7.37 3.01 19.00
N ASP A 109 -8.50 2.48 18.54
CA ASP A 109 -9.39 1.66 19.35
C ASP A 109 -8.72 0.33 19.70
N ALA A 110 -8.03 -0.31 18.76
CA ALA A 110 -7.18 -1.47 19.05
C ALA A 110 -6.08 -1.15 20.06
N LEU A 111 -5.42 0.02 19.96
CA LEU A 111 -4.44 0.49 20.95
C LEU A 111 -5.05 0.80 22.32
N ASN A 112 -6.34 1.14 22.37
CA ASN A 112 -7.03 1.49 23.61
C ASN A 112 -7.39 0.26 24.46
N GLU A 113 -7.57 -0.90 23.82
CA GLU A 113 -7.97 -2.14 24.49
C GLU A 113 -6.98 -2.54 25.60
N GLY A 114 -7.53 -2.90 26.76
CA GLY A 114 -6.75 -3.27 27.97
C GLY A 114 -6.23 -2.11 28.83
N ARG A 115 -6.15 -0.88 28.30
CA ARG A 115 -5.62 0.30 29.05
C ARG A 115 -6.60 1.47 29.19
N ASN A 116 -7.55 1.64 28.27
CA ASN A 116 -8.54 2.72 28.26
C ASN A 116 -7.96 4.16 28.30
N GLY A 117 -6.66 4.34 28.05
CA GLY A 117 -5.98 5.63 28.13
C GLY A 117 -5.86 6.37 26.79
N VAL A 118 -6.16 5.69 25.68
CA VAL A 118 -5.97 6.22 24.32
C VAL A 118 -7.22 6.95 23.84
N LEU A 119 -8.33 6.22 23.70
CA LEU A 119 -9.64 6.77 23.36
C LEU A 119 -10.56 6.89 24.58
N GLY A 120 -10.11 6.50 25.76
CA GLY A 120 -10.89 6.56 26.99
C GLY A 120 -11.63 5.24 27.31
N SER A 121 -12.53 5.31 28.28
CA SER A 121 -13.36 4.18 28.73
C SER A 121 -14.37 3.72 27.67
N LEU A 122 -15.05 2.61 27.91
CA LEU A 122 -16.15 2.11 27.05
C LEU A 122 -17.28 3.13 26.82
N TYR A 123 -17.42 4.12 27.71
CA TYR A 123 -18.44 5.18 27.62
C TYR A 123 -17.90 6.50 27.08
N SER A 124 -16.61 6.56 26.74
CA SER A 124 -15.99 7.73 26.13
C SER A 124 -16.74 8.16 24.88
N ARG A 125 -16.88 9.47 24.69
CA ARG A 125 -17.44 10.03 23.45
C ARG A 125 -16.57 9.71 22.24
N TRP A 126 -15.26 9.63 22.40
CA TRP A 126 -14.35 9.23 21.32
C TRP A 126 -14.60 7.80 20.84
N ARG A 127 -15.12 6.92 21.71
CA ARG A 127 -15.47 5.53 21.34
C ARG A 127 -16.91 5.39 20.86
N THR A 128 -17.84 6.06 21.53
CA THR A 128 -19.28 5.95 21.24
C THR A 128 -19.72 6.80 20.05
N ARG A 129 -18.98 7.87 19.74
CA ARG A 129 -19.27 8.80 18.64
C ARG A 129 -18.02 9.10 17.80
N PRO A 130 -17.39 8.07 17.20
CA PRO A 130 -16.09 8.21 16.56
C PRO A 130 -16.09 9.22 15.40
N ARG A 131 -17.14 9.22 14.58
CA ARG A 131 -17.25 10.14 13.44
C ARG A 131 -17.46 11.59 13.85
N GLU A 132 -18.26 11.83 14.89
CA GLU A 132 -18.41 13.18 15.44
C GLU A 132 -17.05 13.69 15.94
N GLY A 133 -16.30 12.85 16.66
CA GLY A 133 -14.96 13.19 17.13
C GLY A 133 -13.97 13.47 15.99
N ILE A 134 -13.98 12.65 14.94
CA ILE A 134 -13.16 12.87 13.73
C ILE A 134 -13.53 14.19 13.04
N ASP A 135 -14.81 14.45 12.82
CA ASP A 135 -15.29 15.66 12.14
C ASP A 135 -14.89 16.91 12.94
N LEU A 136 -14.89 16.85 14.28
CA LEU A 136 -14.42 17.93 15.16
C LEU A 136 -12.91 18.13 15.10
N VAL A 137 -12.11 17.05 15.08
CA VAL A 137 -10.64 17.11 14.98
C VAL A 137 -10.19 17.63 13.62
N LEU A 138 -10.90 17.26 12.56
CA LEU A 138 -10.64 17.74 11.20
C LEU A 138 -11.27 19.13 10.92
N GLU A 139 -11.87 19.76 11.94
CA GLU A 139 -12.55 21.06 11.85
C GLU A 139 -13.65 21.13 10.77
N GLN A 140 -14.24 19.98 10.42
CA GLN A 140 -15.35 19.87 9.48
C GLN A 140 -16.68 20.28 10.12
N THR A 141 -16.79 20.15 11.44
CA THR A 141 -17.91 20.62 12.25
C THR A 141 -17.41 21.44 13.44
N LYS A 142 -18.27 22.33 13.97
CA LYS A 142 -17.97 23.10 15.17
C LYS A 142 -18.46 22.37 16.41
N PRO A 143 -17.71 22.41 17.53
CA PRO A 143 -18.20 21.85 18.79
C PRO A 143 -19.42 22.60 19.28
N VAL A 144 -20.29 21.90 20.01
CA VAL A 144 -21.42 22.51 20.71
C VAL A 144 -20.89 23.46 21.79
N ASP A 145 -21.33 24.71 21.79
CA ASP A 145 -20.91 25.73 22.78
C ASP A 145 -21.63 25.56 24.13
N GLU A 146 -21.66 24.33 24.64
CA GLU A 146 -22.17 23.98 25.95
C GLU A 146 -21.04 23.36 26.78
N THR A 147 -20.81 23.87 28.00
CA THR A 147 -19.64 23.50 28.81
C THR A 147 -19.67 22.04 29.25
N THR A 148 -20.87 21.51 29.51
CA THR A 148 -21.14 20.09 29.78
C THR A 148 -20.74 19.23 28.59
N ASP A 149 -21.15 19.61 27.39
CA ASP A 149 -20.85 18.89 26.15
C ASP A 149 -19.35 18.83 25.86
N LEU A 150 -18.68 19.99 25.99
CA LEU A 150 -17.22 20.11 25.87
C LEU A 150 -16.50 19.26 26.93
N TRP A 151 -17.02 19.24 28.16
CA TRP A 151 -16.46 18.44 29.24
C TRP A 151 -16.51 16.95 28.93
N GLU A 152 -17.58 16.44 28.34
CA GLU A 152 -17.69 15.02 27.98
C GLU A 152 -16.63 14.57 26.96
N TRP A 153 -16.24 15.46 26.02
CA TRP A 153 -15.14 15.18 25.09
C TRP A 153 -13.76 15.23 25.77
N MET A 154 -13.59 16.11 26.75
CA MET A 154 -12.30 16.29 27.44
C MET A 154 -12.08 15.35 28.60
N ARG A 155 -13.12 14.83 29.26
CA ARG A 155 -12.96 14.12 30.53
C ARG A 155 -12.55 12.66 30.38
N ASP A 156 -12.77 12.10 29.20
CA ASP A 156 -12.58 10.68 28.94
C ASP A 156 -12.09 10.47 27.51
N PRO A 157 -10.77 10.49 27.24
CA PRO A 157 -9.70 10.61 28.22
C PRO A 157 -9.36 12.07 28.58
N LEU A 158 -9.07 12.30 29.87
CA LEU A 158 -8.57 13.57 30.38
C LEU A 158 -7.11 13.79 30.00
N PRO A 159 -6.76 14.92 29.37
CA PRO A 159 -5.39 15.18 28.95
C PRO A 159 -4.40 15.13 30.13
N PRO A 160 -3.17 14.64 29.89
CA PRO A 160 -2.10 14.64 30.88
C PRO A 160 -1.69 16.06 31.28
N GLN A 161 -1.09 16.20 32.46
CA GLN A 161 -0.69 17.50 33.01
C GLN A 161 0.44 18.16 32.19
N GLU A 162 1.25 17.36 31.49
CA GLU A 162 2.39 17.78 30.68
C GLU A 162 1.95 18.57 29.42
N GLU A 163 0.69 18.45 29.00
CA GLU A 163 0.15 19.19 27.85
C GLU A 163 -0.12 20.67 28.15
N GLY A 164 -0.11 21.08 29.43
CA GLY A 164 -0.15 22.50 29.78
C GLY A 164 -0.65 22.80 31.20
N MET A 165 -0.35 24.01 31.65
CA MET A 165 -0.72 24.52 32.99
C MET A 165 -2.23 24.39 33.27
N ASP A 166 -3.07 24.60 32.26
CA ASP A 166 -4.51 24.50 32.42
C ASP A 166 -4.98 23.07 32.73
N PHE A 167 -4.40 22.05 32.10
CA PHE A 167 -4.68 20.65 32.43
C PHE A 167 -4.13 20.28 33.80
N GLN A 168 -2.92 20.75 34.15
CA GLN A 168 -2.35 20.54 35.48
C GLN A 168 -3.27 21.08 36.59
N LEU A 169 -3.75 22.32 36.45
CA LEU A 169 -4.65 22.93 37.42
C LEU A 169 -6.00 22.21 37.51
N LEU A 170 -6.54 21.77 36.37
CA LEU A 170 -7.82 21.05 36.32
C LEU A 170 -7.72 19.69 37.01
N ARG A 171 -6.68 18.90 36.70
CA ARG A 171 -6.40 17.59 37.33
C ARG A 171 -6.22 17.74 38.84
N ARG A 172 -5.47 18.76 39.28
CA ARG A 172 -5.29 19.06 40.71
C ARG A 172 -6.60 19.45 41.41
N SER A 173 -7.45 20.25 40.76
CA SER A 173 -8.76 20.64 41.32
C SER A 173 -9.68 19.42 41.51
N LEU A 174 -9.59 18.46 40.58
CA LEU A 174 -10.35 17.21 40.60
C LEU A 174 -9.71 16.09 41.42
N ASN A 175 -8.48 16.30 41.95
CA ASN A 175 -7.70 15.31 42.67
C ASN A 175 -7.49 14.00 41.88
N ILE A 176 -7.17 14.13 40.59
CA ILE A 176 -6.93 13.00 39.67
C ILE A 176 -5.45 12.64 39.70
N ASP A 177 -5.14 11.37 39.91
CA ASP A 177 -3.77 10.86 39.94
C ASP A 177 -3.09 10.98 38.55
N PRO A 178 -1.76 11.19 38.46
CA PRO A 178 -1.07 11.22 37.17
C PRO A 178 -1.26 9.96 36.31
N SER A 179 -1.50 8.79 36.92
CA SER A 179 -1.75 7.53 36.23
C SER A 179 -3.21 7.34 35.77
N GLU A 180 -4.14 8.16 36.25
CA GLU A 180 -5.54 8.09 35.83
C GLU A 180 -5.78 8.86 34.53
N HIS A 181 -6.50 8.24 33.59
CA HIS A 181 -6.70 8.82 32.26
C HIS A 181 -8.09 9.42 32.05
N TRP A 182 -8.96 9.44 33.05
CA TRP A 182 -10.33 9.94 32.88
C TRP A 182 -10.87 10.59 34.17
N ALA A 183 -11.95 11.33 34.04
CA ALA A 183 -12.71 11.90 35.16
C ALA A 183 -14.18 11.50 35.09
N SER A 184 -14.79 11.27 36.26
CA SER A 184 -16.20 10.86 36.33
C SER A 184 -17.15 11.93 35.78
N PRO A 185 -18.32 11.55 35.24
CA PRO A 185 -19.32 12.53 34.78
C PRO A 185 -19.70 13.50 35.91
N GLU A 186 -19.85 13.00 37.14
CA GLU A 186 -20.22 13.78 38.32
C GLU A 186 -19.15 14.78 38.75
N ALA A 187 -17.90 14.60 38.30
CA ALA A 187 -16.81 15.54 38.56
C ALA A 187 -17.16 16.94 38.05
N PHE A 188 -17.97 17.05 36.99
CA PHE A 188 -18.45 18.33 36.46
C PHE A 188 -19.15 19.18 37.53
N HIS A 189 -19.99 18.56 38.35
CA HIS A 189 -20.75 19.25 39.41
C HIS A 189 -19.87 19.72 40.56
N LYS A 190 -18.65 19.17 40.68
CA LYS A 190 -17.67 19.55 41.71
C LYS A 190 -16.76 20.69 41.24
N LEU A 191 -16.79 21.04 39.95
CA LEU A 191 -15.94 22.10 39.38
C LEU A 191 -16.35 23.48 39.89
N ARG A 192 -15.35 24.27 40.29
CA ARG A 192 -15.56 25.66 40.70
C ARG A 192 -15.67 26.56 39.46
N LYS A 193 -16.22 27.77 39.62
CA LYS A 193 -16.33 28.76 38.52
C LYS A 193 -15.03 28.98 37.73
N PRO A 194 -13.84 29.07 38.35
CA PRO A 194 -12.58 29.21 37.60
C PRO A 194 -12.27 28.00 36.70
N ASP A 195 -12.65 26.80 37.13
CA ASP A 195 -12.41 25.57 36.36
C ASP A 195 -13.39 25.45 35.19
N LEU A 196 -14.64 25.86 35.37
CA LEU A 196 -15.62 25.97 34.28
C LEU A 196 -15.16 26.98 33.21
N GLN A 197 -14.61 28.12 33.62
CA GLN A 197 -14.03 29.09 32.69
C GLN A 197 -12.79 28.53 31.99
N ARG A 198 -11.99 27.72 32.69
CA ARG A 198 -10.83 27.04 32.11
C ARG A 198 -11.24 26.06 31.02
N ILE A 199 -12.27 25.24 31.27
CA ILE A 199 -12.85 24.34 30.26
C ILE A 199 -13.26 25.11 28.99
N LYS A 200 -13.98 26.23 29.14
CA LYS A 200 -14.37 27.08 27.99
C LYS A 200 -13.19 27.71 27.24
N ARG A 201 -12.07 27.94 27.93
CA ARG A 201 -10.86 28.44 27.29
C ARG A 201 -10.15 27.32 26.53
N LEU A 202 -9.95 26.18 27.18
CA LEU A 202 -9.32 24.99 26.62
C LEU A 202 -10.06 24.51 25.37
N SER A 203 -11.39 24.54 25.36
CA SER A 203 -12.19 24.07 24.22
C SER A 203 -11.89 24.77 22.90
N ARG A 204 -11.34 25.99 22.91
CA ARG A 204 -10.96 26.73 21.70
C ARG A 204 -9.85 26.04 20.91
N ASP A 205 -8.94 25.39 21.62
CA ASP A 205 -7.75 24.73 21.06
C ASP A 205 -7.75 23.21 21.30
N PHE A 206 -8.71 22.68 22.06
CA PHE A 206 -8.71 21.28 22.47
C PHE A 206 -8.79 20.31 21.28
N PHE A 207 -9.76 20.48 20.39
CA PHE A 207 -9.91 19.60 19.23
C PHE A 207 -8.72 19.64 18.27
N PRO A 208 -8.14 20.80 17.92
CA PRO A 208 -6.97 20.83 17.02
C PRO A 208 -5.64 20.45 17.70
N LYS A 209 -5.47 20.67 19.02
CA LYS A 209 -4.15 20.58 19.69
C LYS A 209 -4.05 19.61 20.86
N HIS A 210 -5.18 19.13 21.37
CA HIS A 210 -5.24 18.25 22.54
C HIS A 210 -6.27 17.12 22.35
N ASN A 211 -6.38 16.56 21.15
CA ASN A 211 -7.24 15.40 20.92
C ASN A 211 -6.48 14.07 21.09
N PRO A 212 -7.18 12.94 21.30
CA PRO A 212 -6.56 11.62 21.38
C PRO A 212 -5.68 11.22 20.18
N PHE A 213 -6.04 11.62 18.96
CA PHE A 213 -5.31 11.20 17.76
C PHE A 213 -3.89 11.73 17.79
N ILE A 214 -3.70 13.03 17.99
CA ILE A 214 -2.35 13.63 17.96
C ILE A 214 -1.50 13.28 19.19
N ARG A 215 -2.11 12.83 20.29
CA ARG A 215 -1.36 12.28 21.44
C ARG A 215 -0.68 10.96 21.10
N HIS A 216 -1.32 10.15 20.27
CA HIS A 216 -0.94 8.76 20.06
C HIS A 216 -0.43 8.47 18.64
N ILE A 217 -0.68 9.38 17.69
CA ILE A 217 -0.17 9.32 16.32
C ILE A 217 1.04 10.24 16.22
N VAL A 218 2.22 9.63 16.12
CA VAL A 218 3.48 10.35 15.89
C VAL A 218 3.81 10.36 14.40
N ARG A 219 3.66 11.51 13.75
CA ARG A 219 4.03 11.68 12.34
C ARG A 219 5.43 12.26 12.21
N ARG A 220 6.36 11.48 11.66
CA ARG A 220 7.67 11.95 11.20
C ARG A 220 7.66 12.03 9.69
N THR A 221 7.81 13.24 9.14
CA THR A 221 7.86 13.42 7.68
C THR A 221 9.23 13.01 7.16
N ARG A 222 9.31 12.66 5.88
CA ARG A 222 10.59 12.41 5.21
C ARG A 222 11.54 13.60 5.35
N ASP A 223 11.02 14.81 5.15
CA ASP A 223 11.75 16.07 5.35
C ASP A 223 12.34 16.21 6.77
N PHE A 224 11.56 15.87 7.81
CA PHE A 224 12.06 15.86 9.18
C PHE A 224 13.20 14.85 9.36
N LEU A 225 13.07 13.64 8.82
CA LEU A 225 14.08 12.59 8.96
C LEU A 225 15.37 12.92 8.19
N GLU A 226 15.26 13.54 7.02
CA GLU A 226 16.41 13.89 6.17
C GLU A 226 17.17 15.13 6.67
N ASN A 227 16.53 16.05 7.39
CA ASN A 227 17.15 17.30 7.83
C ASN A 227 17.48 17.36 9.33
N THR A 228 16.94 16.45 10.15
CA THR A 228 17.22 16.44 11.60
C THR A 228 18.41 15.53 11.90
N ILE A 229 19.46 16.11 12.50
CA ILE A 229 20.66 15.38 12.91
C ILE A 229 20.39 14.62 14.20
N ASP A 230 20.70 13.32 14.20
CA ASP A 230 20.71 12.49 15.39
C ASP A 230 21.93 12.89 16.26
N PRO A 231 21.74 13.35 17.50
CA PRO A 231 22.83 13.72 18.40
C PRO A 231 23.81 12.59 18.72
N HIS A 232 23.37 11.32 18.59
CA HIS A 232 24.20 10.15 18.90
C HIS A 232 25.14 9.76 17.75
N THR A 233 24.67 9.88 16.51
CA THR A 233 25.46 9.51 15.31
C THR A 233 26.10 10.71 14.63
N ASN A 234 25.61 11.93 14.91
CA ASN A 234 25.97 13.17 14.22
C ASN A 234 25.68 13.12 12.70
N GLU A 235 24.74 12.28 12.29
CA GLU A 235 24.22 12.15 10.92
C GLU A 235 22.70 12.38 10.91
N PRO A 236 22.08 12.74 9.77
CA PRO A 236 20.63 12.76 9.66
C PRO A 236 19.99 11.41 10.00
N TYR A 237 18.77 11.41 10.56
CA TYR A 237 18.03 10.16 10.83
C TYR A 237 17.79 9.33 9.56
N LEU A 238 17.69 9.96 8.40
CA LEU A 238 17.59 9.31 7.10
C LEU A 238 18.52 10.01 6.10
N GLN A 239 19.43 9.26 5.48
CA GLN A 239 20.23 9.80 4.40
C GLN A 239 19.36 10.07 3.17
N ARG A 240 19.43 11.31 2.66
CA ARG A 240 18.67 11.71 1.48
C ARG A 240 19.21 10.99 0.25
N ILE A 241 18.30 10.33 -0.46
CA ILE A 241 18.57 9.70 -1.77
C ILE A 241 17.84 10.55 -2.81
N GLU A 242 18.61 11.29 -3.62
CA GLU A 242 18.05 12.08 -4.71
C GLU A 242 17.73 11.21 -5.92
N VAL A 243 16.54 11.42 -6.48
CA VAL A 243 16.10 10.76 -7.71
C VAL A 243 16.22 11.76 -8.86
N ARG A 244 16.93 11.38 -9.91
CA ARG A 244 16.98 12.16 -11.16
C ARG A 244 15.97 11.59 -12.14
N LEU A 245 14.92 12.38 -12.41
CA LEU A 245 13.86 12.01 -13.34
C LEU A 245 14.26 12.32 -14.79
N PHE A 246 13.79 11.49 -15.71
CA PHE A 246 14.01 11.58 -17.17
C PHE A 246 12.72 11.23 -17.89
N GLY A 247 12.52 11.73 -19.12
CA GLY A 247 11.35 11.35 -19.93
C GLY A 247 10.05 12.08 -19.58
N GLU A 248 10.08 13.07 -18.69
CA GLU A 248 8.90 13.86 -18.27
C GLU A 248 8.58 15.01 -19.26
N SER A 249 9.44 15.25 -20.24
CA SER A 249 9.25 16.32 -21.23
C SER A 249 8.72 15.80 -22.57
N ASP A 250 7.91 16.62 -23.26
CA ASP A 250 7.39 16.30 -24.60
C ASP A 250 8.51 16.01 -25.63
N ALA A 251 9.71 16.56 -25.42
CA ALA A 251 10.86 16.34 -26.28
C ALA A 251 11.47 14.93 -26.13
N GLU A 252 11.26 14.30 -24.97
CA GLU A 252 11.71 12.93 -24.68
C GLU A 252 10.60 11.89 -24.90
N ALA A 253 9.38 12.35 -25.26
CA ALA A 253 8.25 11.49 -25.51
C ALA A 253 8.48 10.57 -26.72
N ILE A 254 8.01 9.34 -26.60
CA ILE A 254 8.02 8.39 -27.72
C ILE A 254 6.90 8.77 -28.69
N GLY A 255 7.28 9.25 -29.87
CA GLY A 255 6.33 9.61 -30.92
C GLY A 255 5.49 8.41 -31.35
N LEU A 256 4.16 8.59 -31.39
CA LEU A 256 3.21 7.57 -31.83
C LEU A 256 3.30 7.39 -33.37
N PRO A 257 3.84 6.27 -33.88
CA PRO A 257 3.91 6.03 -35.31
C PRO A 257 2.51 5.95 -35.94
N PRO A 258 2.35 6.26 -37.25
CA PRO A 258 1.04 6.24 -37.91
C PRO A 258 0.26 4.93 -37.75
N PHE A 259 0.93 3.77 -37.84
CA PHE A 259 0.25 2.49 -37.68
C PHE A 259 -0.28 2.26 -36.26
N LEU A 260 0.44 2.73 -35.21
CA LEU A 260 -0.08 2.66 -33.85
C LEU A 260 -1.26 3.61 -33.71
N ARG A 261 -1.21 4.79 -34.32
CA ARG A 261 -2.36 5.69 -34.34
C ARG A 261 -3.60 5.01 -34.92
N ASP A 262 -3.48 4.29 -36.03
CA ASP A 262 -4.60 3.53 -36.61
C ASP A 262 -5.13 2.46 -35.65
N ALA A 263 -4.25 1.77 -34.91
CA ALA A 263 -4.65 0.81 -33.88
C ALA A 263 -5.37 1.51 -32.70
N TYR A 264 -4.88 2.65 -32.25
CA TYR A 264 -5.53 3.44 -31.20
C TYR A 264 -6.91 3.92 -31.66
N ASP A 265 -7.03 4.43 -32.88
CA ASP A 265 -8.30 4.87 -33.45
C ASP A 265 -9.30 3.71 -33.53
N ALA A 266 -8.86 2.51 -33.94
CA ALA A 266 -9.70 1.31 -33.95
C ALA A 266 -10.11 0.87 -32.53
N ALA A 267 -9.22 0.97 -31.55
CA ALA A 267 -9.53 0.68 -30.15
C ALA A 267 -10.51 1.71 -29.55
N GLU A 268 -10.36 2.99 -29.87
CA GLU A 268 -11.30 4.04 -29.44
C GLU A 268 -12.68 3.85 -30.07
N GLU A 269 -12.75 3.47 -31.35
CA GLU A 269 -14.01 3.13 -32.03
C GLU A 269 -14.71 1.95 -31.36
N PHE A 270 -13.96 0.89 -31.03
CA PHE A 270 -14.50 -0.26 -30.28
C PHE A 270 -15.10 0.20 -28.95
N CYS A 271 -14.37 1.03 -28.19
CA CYS A 271 -14.83 1.55 -26.91
C CYS A 271 -16.07 2.44 -27.06
N ALA A 272 -16.16 3.23 -28.13
CA ALA A 272 -17.30 4.08 -28.42
C ALA A 272 -18.57 3.27 -28.76
N ILE A 273 -18.42 2.15 -29.48
CA ILE A 273 -19.53 1.22 -29.76
C ILE A 273 -19.97 0.54 -28.47
N LEU A 274 -19.00 0.04 -27.68
CA LEU A 274 -19.27 -0.60 -26.39
C LEU A 274 -20.01 0.35 -25.42
N ALA A 275 -19.70 1.64 -25.46
CA ALA A 275 -20.35 2.68 -24.66
C ALA A 275 -21.84 2.87 -24.93
N ARG A 276 -22.35 2.40 -26.07
CA ARG A 276 -23.77 2.45 -26.39
C ARG A 276 -24.59 1.41 -25.62
N ARG A 277 -23.93 0.42 -24.97
CA ARG A 277 -24.62 -0.62 -24.20
C ARG A 277 -25.21 -0.06 -22.91
N PRO A 278 -26.53 -0.22 -22.67
CA PRO A 278 -27.15 0.22 -21.42
C PRO A 278 -26.61 -0.59 -20.23
N GLY A 279 -26.20 0.10 -19.17
CA GLY A 279 -25.68 -0.51 -17.93
C GLY A 279 -24.18 -0.81 -17.91
N LEU A 280 -23.44 -0.55 -18.99
CA LEU A 280 -21.99 -0.73 -19.04
C LEU A 280 -21.25 0.61 -18.81
N ASN A 281 -20.38 0.68 -17.80
CA ASN A 281 -19.56 1.86 -17.56
C ASN A 281 -18.35 1.89 -18.52
N SER A 282 -18.55 2.47 -19.70
CA SER A 282 -17.60 2.40 -20.82
C SER A 282 -16.30 3.19 -20.66
N GLY A 283 -16.25 4.16 -19.74
CA GLY A 283 -15.00 4.87 -19.41
C GLY A 283 -13.92 3.94 -18.85
N PHE A 284 -14.33 2.85 -18.18
CA PHE A 284 -13.43 1.85 -17.61
C PHE A 284 -12.91 0.85 -18.68
N MET A 285 -13.69 0.59 -19.73
CA MET A 285 -13.25 -0.28 -20.83
C MET A 285 -12.35 0.42 -21.82
N LYS A 286 -12.57 1.73 -22.04
CA LYS A 286 -11.62 2.60 -22.74
C LYS A 286 -10.23 2.54 -22.11
N THR A 287 -10.15 2.38 -20.79
CA THR A 287 -8.87 2.33 -20.09
C THR A 287 -8.15 0.99 -20.24
N ILE A 288 -8.80 -0.17 -20.25
CA ILE A 288 -8.09 -1.46 -20.38
C ILE A 288 -7.42 -1.61 -21.74
N LEU A 289 -8.16 -1.55 -22.85
CA LEU A 289 -7.59 -1.84 -24.17
C LEU A 289 -6.50 -0.83 -24.56
N LEU A 290 -6.72 0.46 -24.28
CA LEU A 290 -5.74 1.52 -24.55
C LEU A 290 -4.50 1.42 -23.65
N ARG A 291 -4.64 1.06 -22.37
CA ARG A 291 -3.48 0.84 -21.50
C ARG A 291 -2.67 -0.38 -21.92
N ARG A 292 -3.31 -1.46 -22.37
CA ARG A 292 -2.65 -2.68 -22.81
C ARG A 292 -1.82 -2.45 -24.07
N VAL A 293 -2.42 -1.89 -25.13
CA VAL A 293 -1.67 -1.53 -26.35
C VAL A 293 -0.64 -0.42 -26.09
N GLY A 294 -0.93 0.47 -25.15
CA GLY A 294 -0.01 1.48 -24.69
C GLY A 294 1.18 0.93 -23.92
N SER A 295 1.05 -0.22 -23.27
CA SER A 295 2.17 -0.89 -22.60
C SER A 295 3.11 -1.51 -23.61
N THR A 296 2.59 -2.37 -24.49
CA THR A 296 3.31 -2.97 -25.64
C THR A 296 2.32 -3.40 -26.72
N ILE A 297 2.75 -3.45 -27.98
CA ILE A 297 1.95 -3.99 -29.09
C ILE A 297 1.46 -5.41 -28.80
N GLU A 298 2.33 -6.25 -28.23
CA GLU A 298 2.02 -7.64 -27.92
C GLU A 298 0.92 -7.78 -26.86
N ALA A 299 0.95 -6.95 -25.81
CA ALA A 299 -0.09 -6.94 -24.79
C ALA A 299 -1.45 -6.54 -25.39
N GLY A 300 -1.49 -5.54 -26.27
CA GLY A 300 -2.70 -5.18 -27.03
C GLY A 300 -3.22 -6.34 -27.88
N ARG A 301 -2.33 -7.06 -28.58
CA ARG A 301 -2.67 -8.22 -29.42
C ARG A 301 -3.28 -9.35 -28.61
N LEU A 302 -2.64 -9.74 -27.50
CA LEU A 302 -3.12 -10.79 -26.60
C LEU A 302 -4.48 -10.44 -25.98
N THR A 303 -4.66 -9.19 -25.56
CA THR A 303 -5.96 -8.71 -25.04
C THR A 303 -7.06 -8.81 -26.09
N ALA A 304 -6.80 -8.39 -27.34
CA ALA A 304 -7.78 -8.51 -28.42
C ALA A 304 -8.13 -9.95 -28.77
N MET A 305 -7.13 -10.86 -28.80
CA MET A 305 -7.36 -12.29 -29.01
C MET A 305 -8.22 -12.91 -27.90
N LYS A 306 -7.92 -12.57 -26.64
CA LYS A 306 -8.70 -13.03 -25.48
C LYS A 306 -10.16 -12.57 -25.60
N MET A 307 -10.38 -11.29 -25.90
CA MET A 307 -11.72 -10.72 -26.12
C MET A 307 -12.47 -11.36 -27.30
N LEU A 308 -11.79 -11.71 -28.40
CA LEU A 308 -12.39 -12.41 -29.54
C LEU A 308 -12.66 -13.90 -29.29
N GLY A 309 -12.15 -14.46 -28.19
CA GLY A 309 -12.31 -15.88 -27.84
C GLY A 309 -11.46 -16.82 -28.70
N THR A 310 -10.33 -16.34 -29.24
CA THR A 310 -9.45 -17.12 -30.14
C THR A 310 -8.32 -17.86 -29.43
N GLN A 311 -8.16 -17.72 -28.10
CA GLN A 311 -7.16 -18.45 -27.33
C GLN A 311 -7.73 -19.72 -26.66
N PRO A 312 -6.99 -20.85 -26.63
CA PRO A 312 -7.24 -21.93 -25.68
C PRO A 312 -7.02 -21.41 -24.26
N GLN A 313 -7.95 -21.70 -23.35
CA GLN A 313 -7.80 -21.44 -21.91
C GLN A 313 -6.57 -22.18 -21.38
N GLY A 314 -5.43 -21.51 -21.28
CA GLY A 314 -4.25 -21.97 -20.54
C GLY A 314 -4.16 -21.22 -19.22
N ASP A 315 -3.79 -21.94 -18.15
CA ASP A 315 -3.65 -21.48 -16.75
C ASP A 315 -2.98 -20.11 -16.59
N GLN A 316 -3.75 -19.02 -16.71
CA GLN A 316 -3.31 -17.63 -16.50
C GLN A 316 -4.05 -16.95 -15.34
N ALA A 317 -4.71 -17.70 -14.47
CA ALA A 317 -5.35 -17.17 -13.27
C ALA A 317 -4.36 -17.23 -12.10
N ASP A 318 -3.51 -16.22 -11.89
CA ASP A 318 -2.74 -16.10 -10.64
C ASP A 318 -2.06 -14.72 -10.45
N GLU A 319 -2.63 -13.63 -10.94
CA GLU A 319 -2.23 -12.29 -10.48
C GLU A 319 -3.27 -11.72 -9.54
N GLU A 320 -2.82 -11.22 -8.38
CA GLU A 320 -3.64 -10.54 -7.37
C GLU A 320 -4.32 -9.25 -7.88
N GLY A 321 -4.15 -8.91 -9.18
CA GLY A 321 -4.90 -7.87 -9.92
C GLY A 321 -5.62 -8.35 -11.20
N GLU A 322 -5.36 -9.57 -11.72
CA GLU A 322 -6.01 -10.08 -12.95
C GLU A 322 -7.41 -10.66 -12.68
N ASN A 323 -7.71 -11.13 -11.46
CA ASN A 323 -9.03 -11.69 -11.15
C ASN A 323 -10.17 -10.68 -11.35
N GLU A 324 -9.93 -9.41 -11.00
CA GLU A 324 -10.91 -8.35 -11.26
C GLU A 324 -11.07 -8.05 -12.75
N GLU A 325 -10.00 -8.13 -13.55
CA GLU A 325 -10.06 -7.88 -14.99
C GLU A 325 -10.74 -9.03 -15.74
N GLU A 326 -10.52 -10.28 -15.34
CA GLU A 326 -11.18 -11.46 -15.93
C GLU A 326 -12.68 -11.49 -15.66
N GLU A 327 -13.11 -11.24 -14.42
CA GLU A 327 -14.53 -11.12 -14.09
C GLU A 327 -15.18 -9.97 -14.88
N LYS A 328 -14.47 -8.85 -15.07
CA LYS A 328 -14.96 -7.70 -15.85
C LYS A 328 -15.00 -7.97 -17.35
N LEU A 329 -14.00 -8.67 -17.92
CA LEU A 329 -14.01 -9.11 -19.33
C LEU A 329 -15.16 -10.08 -19.62
N SER A 330 -15.54 -10.91 -18.64
CA SER A 330 -16.69 -11.82 -18.77
C SER A 330 -18.01 -11.06 -19.01
N SER A 331 -18.16 -9.86 -18.43
CA SER A 331 -19.34 -8.99 -18.61
C SER A 331 -19.50 -8.42 -20.02
N LEU A 332 -18.46 -8.51 -20.86
CA LEU A 332 -18.51 -8.06 -22.25
C LEU A 332 -19.30 -9.03 -23.15
N TYR A 333 -19.40 -10.29 -22.72
CA TYR A 333 -19.97 -11.33 -23.55
C TYR A 333 -21.50 -11.37 -23.45
N PRO A 334 -22.19 -11.66 -24.57
CA PRO A 334 -21.63 -11.86 -25.91
C PRO A 334 -21.26 -10.53 -26.60
N LEU A 335 -20.14 -10.50 -27.33
CA LEU A 335 -19.81 -9.38 -28.23
C LEU A 335 -20.78 -9.35 -29.43
N SER A 336 -21.23 -8.15 -29.80
CA SER A 336 -22.07 -7.91 -30.98
C SER A 336 -21.28 -8.10 -32.28
N HIS A 337 -21.98 -8.21 -33.41
CA HIS A 337 -21.30 -8.34 -34.71
C HIS A 337 -20.45 -7.10 -35.04
N GLU A 338 -20.96 -5.90 -34.72
CA GLU A 338 -20.27 -4.62 -34.92
C GLU A 338 -19.01 -4.55 -34.05
N GLU A 339 -19.11 -4.91 -32.76
CA GLU A 339 -17.98 -4.94 -31.82
C GLU A 339 -16.90 -5.94 -32.24
N ARG A 340 -17.29 -7.15 -32.67
CA ARG A 340 -16.35 -8.16 -33.17
C ARG A 340 -15.64 -7.70 -34.44
N ALA A 341 -16.34 -7.00 -35.33
CA ALA A 341 -15.75 -6.50 -36.57
C ALA A 341 -14.65 -5.45 -36.30
N VAL A 342 -14.93 -4.48 -35.41
CA VAL A 342 -13.94 -3.44 -35.05
C VAL A 342 -12.77 -4.03 -34.28
N LEU A 343 -13.03 -4.91 -33.31
CA LEU A 343 -11.97 -5.59 -32.56
C LEU A 343 -11.11 -6.51 -33.44
N GLY A 344 -11.72 -7.17 -34.43
CA GLY A 344 -11.00 -7.95 -35.43
C GLY A 344 -10.11 -7.08 -36.33
N ARG A 345 -10.59 -5.89 -36.71
CA ARG A 345 -9.78 -4.90 -37.44
C ARG A 345 -8.60 -4.40 -36.58
N PHE A 346 -8.84 -4.10 -35.30
CA PHE A 346 -7.79 -3.74 -34.35
C PHE A 346 -6.72 -4.83 -34.26
N LEU A 347 -7.12 -6.09 -34.06
CA LEU A 347 -6.19 -7.22 -34.00
C LEU A 347 -5.38 -7.34 -35.31
N LYS A 348 -6.06 -7.22 -36.46
CA LYS A 348 -5.42 -7.29 -37.77
C LYS A 348 -4.35 -6.19 -37.96
N ILE A 349 -4.63 -4.96 -37.54
CA ILE A 349 -3.64 -3.87 -37.58
C ILE A 349 -2.39 -4.22 -36.75
N LEU A 350 -2.58 -4.83 -35.58
CA LEU A 350 -1.45 -5.25 -34.73
C LEU A 350 -0.68 -6.44 -35.31
N GLU A 351 -1.33 -7.38 -35.99
CA GLU A 351 -0.70 -8.56 -36.60
C GLU A 351 0.01 -8.26 -37.92
N GLU A 352 -0.52 -7.35 -38.73
CA GLU A 352 0.09 -6.94 -40.00
C GLU A 352 1.32 -6.05 -39.80
N ASN A 353 1.51 -5.55 -38.58
CA ASN A 353 2.67 -4.76 -38.24
C ASN A 353 3.96 -5.59 -38.25
N ARG A 354 4.92 -5.17 -39.10
CA ARG A 354 6.29 -5.69 -39.15
C ARG A 354 7.31 -4.78 -38.48
N ASP A 355 6.90 -3.55 -38.14
CA ASP A 355 7.74 -2.58 -37.46
C ASP A 355 7.82 -2.90 -35.97
N GLU A 356 9.00 -2.71 -35.45
CA GLU A 356 9.29 -2.97 -34.05
C GLU A 356 8.69 -1.90 -33.14
N ASP A 357 8.11 -2.38 -32.03
CA ASP A 357 7.55 -1.54 -30.97
C ASP A 357 8.56 -0.45 -30.54
N PRO A 358 8.17 0.83 -30.58
CA PRO A 358 9.09 1.93 -30.32
C PRO A 358 9.63 1.92 -28.88
N LYS A 359 8.91 1.33 -27.91
CA LYS A 359 9.39 1.24 -26.53
C LYS A 359 10.56 0.29 -26.40
N LEU A 360 10.56 -0.85 -27.09
CA LEU A 360 11.67 -1.79 -27.06
C LEU A 360 12.97 -1.12 -27.52
N ARG A 361 12.89 -0.34 -28.61
CA ARG A 361 14.04 0.44 -29.12
C ARG A 361 14.52 1.47 -28.12
N GLN A 362 13.60 2.22 -27.50
CA GLN A 362 13.97 3.24 -26.53
C GLN A 362 14.58 2.63 -25.25
N VAL A 363 14.01 1.52 -24.74
CA VAL A 363 14.55 0.79 -23.60
C VAL A 363 15.96 0.28 -23.89
N GLU A 364 16.16 -0.38 -25.04
CA GLU A 364 17.50 -0.83 -25.45
C GLU A 364 18.49 0.33 -25.52
N ARG A 365 18.09 1.46 -26.11
CA ARG A 365 18.92 2.67 -26.17
C ARG A 365 19.29 3.16 -24.77
N ILE A 366 18.34 3.29 -23.84
CA ILE A 366 18.60 3.73 -22.46
C ILE A 366 19.56 2.76 -21.74
N LEU A 367 19.36 1.46 -21.93
CA LEU A 367 20.19 0.42 -21.31
C LEU A 367 21.63 0.43 -21.82
N THR A 368 21.84 0.68 -23.11
CA THR A 368 23.15 0.49 -23.79
C THR A 368 23.89 1.79 -24.10
N THR A 369 23.17 2.86 -24.41
CA THR A 369 23.69 4.10 -24.99
C THR A 369 23.00 5.30 -24.34
N ASN A 370 23.54 5.77 -23.21
CA ASN A 370 23.04 6.96 -22.52
C ASN A 370 24.12 8.04 -22.47
N ASP A 371 23.74 9.29 -22.74
CA ASP A 371 24.65 10.46 -22.74
C ASP A 371 25.22 10.78 -21.34
N ILE A 372 24.65 10.21 -20.29
CA ILE A 372 24.97 10.53 -18.89
C ILE A 372 25.89 9.48 -18.26
N VAL A 373 25.79 8.22 -18.70
CA VAL A 373 26.48 7.09 -18.07
C VAL A 373 27.20 6.29 -19.15
N ALA A 374 28.53 6.23 -19.05
CA ALA A 374 29.35 5.43 -19.96
C ALA A 374 28.94 3.94 -19.88
N GLY A 375 28.52 3.36 -21.01
CA GLY A 375 27.98 2.00 -21.07
C GLY A 375 26.48 1.87 -20.77
N GLY A 376 25.75 2.99 -20.70
CA GLY A 376 24.31 3.01 -20.49
C GLY A 376 23.87 2.62 -19.08
N TRP A 377 22.56 2.61 -18.84
CA TRP A 377 21.99 2.29 -17.52
C TRP A 377 22.23 0.85 -17.07
N LEU A 378 22.49 -0.06 -18.01
CA LEU A 378 22.85 -1.44 -17.67
C LEU A 378 24.13 -1.53 -16.82
N SER A 379 25.06 -0.57 -16.97
CA SER A 379 26.28 -0.51 -16.17
C SER A 379 26.05 -0.21 -14.69
N LEU A 380 24.94 0.45 -14.34
CA LEU A 380 24.52 0.75 -12.96
C LEU A 380 23.66 -0.36 -12.35
N GLY A 381 23.24 -1.33 -13.17
CA GLY A 381 22.13 -2.22 -12.88
C GLY A 381 20.79 -1.50 -13.03
N CYS A 382 19.85 -2.12 -13.75
CA CYS A 382 18.55 -1.51 -14.08
C CYS A 382 17.39 -2.44 -13.72
N ILE A 383 16.36 -1.86 -13.12
CA ILE A 383 15.03 -2.49 -13.03
C ILE A 383 14.07 -1.82 -14.02
N ILE A 384 13.24 -2.61 -14.69
CA ILE A 384 12.19 -2.14 -15.59
C ILE A 384 10.86 -2.60 -15.03
N PHE A 385 9.98 -1.65 -14.72
CA PHE A 385 8.62 -1.93 -14.28
C PHE A 385 7.66 -1.89 -15.44
N SER A 386 6.73 -2.84 -15.47
CA SER A 386 5.56 -2.80 -16.35
C SER A 386 4.36 -3.33 -15.60
N GLN A 387 3.20 -2.72 -15.82
CA GLN A 387 1.95 -3.14 -15.17
C GLN A 387 1.57 -4.59 -15.53
N TYR A 388 1.98 -5.07 -16.71
CA TYR A 388 1.47 -6.32 -17.29
C TYR A 388 2.57 -7.36 -17.48
N TYR A 389 2.32 -8.58 -17.02
CA TYR A 389 3.31 -9.67 -17.14
C TYR A 389 3.63 -10.03 -18.59
N ASP A 390 2.65 -9.98 -19.49
CA ASP A 390 2.86 -10.23 -20.89
C ASP A 390 3.80 -9.20 -21.54
N SER A 391 3.75 -7.93 -21.10
CA SER A 391 4.74 -6.91 -21.48
C SER A 391 6.11 -7.20 -20.89
N VAL A 392 6.19 -7.64 -19.62
CA VAL A 392 7.44 -8.06 -18.98
C VAL A 392 8.13 -9.19 -19.75
N LEU A 393 7.38 -10.26 -20.05
CA LEU A 393 7.91 -11.43 -20.73
C LEU A 393 8.32 -11.12 -22.17
N TRP A 394 7.47 -10.40 -22.91
CA TRP A 394 7.77 -9.98 -24.27
C TRP A 394 9.01 -9.09 -24.32
N LEU A 395 9.12 -8.09 -23.44
CA LEU A 395 10.27 -7.19 -23.41
C LEU A 395 11.55 -7.97 -23.08
N GLY A 396 11.51 -8.83 -22.06
CA GLY A 396 12.66 -9.64 -21.65
C GLY A 396 13.14 -10.60 -22.72
N GLN A 397 12.23 -11.26 -23.45
CA GLN A 397 12.60 -12.16 -24.55
C GLN A 397 13.25 -11.41 -25.71
N ASN A 398 12.72 -10.24 -26.08
CA ASN A 398 13.30 -9.43 -27.15
C ASN A 398 14.65 -8.82 -26.75
N LEU A 399 14.78 -8.30 -25.53
CA LEU A 399 16.05 -7.80 -25.01
C LEU A 399 17.10 -8.91 -24.90
N SER A 400 16.74 -10.12 -24.48
CA SER A 400 17.69 -11.25 -24.40
C SER A 400 18.21 -11.70 -25.76
N LYS A 401 17.42 -11.56 -26.84
CA LYS A 401 17.89 -11.81 -28.21
C LYS A 401 18.90 -10.76 -28.69
N ARG A 402 18.73 -9.51 -28.25
CA ARG A 402 19.58 -8.35 -28.61
C ARG A 402 20.85 -8.27 -27.77
N MET A 403 20.78 -8.77 -26.53
CA MET A 403 21.89 -8.84 -25.58
C MET A 403 22.08 -10.31 -25.14
N PRO A 404 22.66 -11.17 -26.00
CA PRO A 404 22.72 -12.62 -25.76
C PRO A 404 23.56 -13.02 -24.54
N ASP A 405 24.50 -12.16 -24.16
CA ASP A 405 25.39 -12.35 -23.01
C ASP A 405 24.77 -11.86 -21.70
N GLU A 406 23.63 -11.15 -21.76
CA GLU A 406 22.96 -10.61 -20.58
C GLU A 406 21.93 -11.57 -20.02
N LYS A 407 21.99 -11.81 -18.71
CA LYS A 407 20.97 -12.57 -17.98
C LYS A 407 19.92 -11.62 -17.44
N ILE A 408 18.67 -11.86 -17.82
CA ILE A 408 17.55 -10.97 -17.45
C ILE A 408 16.70 -11.67 -16.39
N GLY A 409 16.61 -11.06 -15.20
CA GLY A 409 15.67 -11.50 -14.17
C GLY A 409 14.25 -11.09 -14.51
N VAL A 410 13.30 -12.02 -14.44
CA VAL A 410 11.86 -11.72 -14.50
C VAL A 410 11.28 -11.86 -13.10
N TYR A 411 10.70 -10.78 -12.59
CA TYR A 411 10.19 -10.72 -11.23
C TYR A 411 8.70 -10.38 -11.20
N ALA A 412 7.86 -11.39 -11.01
CA ALA A 412 6.41 -11.26 -10.98
C ALA A 412 5.84 -12.01 -9.77
N ASN A 413 4.69 -12.67 -9.91
CA ASN A 413 4.14 -13.55 -8.88
C ASN A 413 5.02 -14.81 -8.65
N ALA A 414 4.63 -15.66 -7.70
CA ALA A 414 5.40 -16.86 -7.34
C ALA A 414 5.50 -17.91 -8.46
N THR A 415 4.58 -17.91 -9.43
CA THR A 415 4.52 -18.90 -10.51
C THR A 415 5.14 -18.43 -11.82
N LYS A 416 5.23 -17.10 -12.02
CA LYS A 416 5.68 -16.43 -13.24
C LYS A 416 7.07 -15.77 -13.11
N SER A 417 7.77 -15.95 -11.98
CA SER A 417 9.15 -15.44 -11.81
C SER A 417 10.21 -16.39 -12.41
N GLY A 418 11.31 -15.85 -12.89
CA GLY A 418 12.35 -16.64 -13.56
C GLY A 418 13.54 -15.84 -14.07
N ILE A 419 14.30 -16.47 -14.96
CA ILE A 419 15.46 -15.87 -15.63
C ILE A 419 15.34 -16.14 -17.12
N ILE A 420 15.60 -15.13 -17.95
CA ILE A 420 15.72 -15.25 -19.40
C ILE A 420 17.20 -15.23 -19.77
N GLU A 421 17.62 -16.24 -20.53
CA GLU A 421 18.97 -16.36 -21.07
C GLU A 421 18.88 -16.86 -22.52
N LYS A 422 19.58 -16.20 -23.46
CA LYS A 422 19.56 -16.53 -24.90
C LYS A 422 18.15 -16.63 -25.50
N GLY A 423 17.23 -15.79 -25.02
CA GLY A 423 15.84 -15.75 -25.47
C GLY A 423 14.93 -16.82 -24.84
N GLU A 424 15.44 -17.70 -23.98
CA GLU A 424 14.68 -18.75 -23.31
C GLU A 424 14.37 -18.37 -21.86
N PHE A 425 13.09 -18.47 -21.47
CA PHE A 425 12.66 -18.25 -20.09
C PHE A 425 12.74 -19.54 -19.29
N ARG A 426 13.46 -19.51 -18.16
CA ARG A 426 13.50 -20.57 -17.17
C ARG A 426 12.87 -20.11 -15.87
N ARG A 427 11.81 -20.80 -15.44
CA ARG A 427 11.18 -20.55 -14.14
C ARG A 427 12.15 -20.81 -13.00
N VAL A 428 12.20 -19.88 -12.05
CA VAL A 428 13.04 -19.93 -10.86
C VAL A 428 12.27 -19.27 -9.70
N ASN A 429 12.47 -19.72 -8.46
CA ASN A 429 11.82 -19.09 -7.31
C ASN A 429 12.28 -17.63 -7.13
N ARG A 430 11.36 -16.75 -6.68
CA ARG A 430 11.62 -15.34 -6.35
C ARG A 430 12.82 -15.15 -5.43
N ASP A 431 13.01 -16.02 -4.44
CA ASP A 431 14.14 -15.92 -3.50
C ASP A 431 15.49 -16.12 -4.19
N GLU A 432 15.55 -17.02 -5.17
CA GLU A 432 16.76 -17.24 -5.96
C GLU A 432 17.02 -16.06 -6.92
N VAL A 433 15.97 -15.48 -7.51
CA VAL A 433 16.10 -14.24 -8.29
C VAL A 433 16.62 -13.09 -7.40
N LYS A 434 16.05 -12.89 -6.21
CA LYS A 434 16.52 -11.88 -5.23
C LYS A 434 17.98 -12.09 -4.85
N LYS A 435 18.37 -13.34 -4.59
CA LYS A 435 19.74 -13.69 -4.24
C LYS A 435 20.71 -13.29 -5.34
N ARG A 436 20.41 -13.62 -6.60
CA ARG A 436 21.25 -13.29 -7.76
C ARG A 436 21.34 -11.80 -8.06
N ILE A 437 20.28 -11.04 -7.78
CA ILE A 437 20.34 -9.57 -7.83
C ILE A 437 21.29 -9.05 -6.74
N THR A 438 21.19 -9.59 -5.52
CA THR A 438 22.01 -9.17 -4.38
C THR A 438 23.50 -9.46 -4.60
N THR A 439 23.83 -10.59 -5.24
CA THR A 439 25.20 -10.99 -5.59
C THR A 439 25.75 -10.27 -6.84
N GLY A 440 24.89 -9.57 -7.60
CA GLY A 440 25.26 -8.87 -8.83
C GLY A 440 25.31 -9.77 -10.07
N GLU A 441 24.87 -11.02 -9.99
CA GLU A 441 24.74 -11.92 -11.14
C GLU A 441 23.63 -11.50 -12.10
N LEU A 442 22.59 -10.83 -11.59
CA LEU A 442 21.52 -10.23 -12.37
C LEU A 442 21.58 -8.70 -12.21
N ARG A 443 22.01 -8.01 -13.26
CA ARG A 443 22.03 -6.55 -13.33
C ARG A 443 20.87 -5.96 -14.13
N LEU A 444 20.13 -6.77 -14.88
CA LEU A 444 18.89 -6.36 -15.53
C LEU A 444 17.71 -7.17 -14.99
N VAL A 445 16.71 -6.48 -14.46
CA VAL A 445 15.48 -7.09 -13.93
C VAL A 445 14.29 -6.43 -14.57
N ILE A 446 13.32 -7.22 -15.01
CA ILE A 446 12.04 -6.73 -15.53
C ILE A 446 10.96 -7.32 -14.63
N GLY A 447 10.14 -6.46 -14.02
CA GLY A 447 9.16 -6.89 -13.05
C GLY A 447 7.81 -6.22 -13.19
N THR A 448 6.79 -6.89 -12.66
CA THR A 448 5.48 -6.27 -12.43
C THR A 448 5.50 -5.47 -11.13
N ASP A 449 4.36 -4.87 -10.75
CA ASP A 449 4.22 -4.20 -9.45
C ASP A 449 4.61 -5.09 -8.26
N ALA A 450 4.59 -6.42 -8.43
CA ALA A 450 5.10 -7.37 -7.43
C ALA A 450 6.59 -7.17 -7.08
N ALA A 451 7.38 -6.53 -7.96
CA ALA A 451 8.78 -6.18 -7.73
C ALA A 451 8.96 -4.87 -6.94
N SER A 452 7.90 -4.08 -6.77
CA SER A 452 7.96 -2.81 -6.02
C SER A 452 8.10 -3.05 -4.51
N GLU A 453 7.70 -4.23 -4.04
CA GLU A 453 7.77 -4.62 -2.64
C GLU A 453 8.74 -5.79 -2.42
N GLY A 454 9.59 -5.66 -1.41
CA GLY A 454 10.42 -6.77 -0.92
C GLY A 454 11.65 -7.13 -1.76
N LEU A 455 12.02 -6.31 -2.76
CA LEU A 455 13.27 -6.44 -3.51
C LEU A 455 14.26 -5.36 -3.03
N ASN A 456 15.49 -5.75 -2.67
CA ASN A 456 16.50 -4.76 -2.33
C ASN A 456 17.06 -4.13 -3.61
N LEU A 457 16.53 -2.96 -3.97
CA LEU A 457 16.89 -2.22 -5.18
C LEU A 457 18.24 -1.52 -5.09
N GLN A 458 18.95 -1.54 -3.96
CA GLN A 458 20.25 -0.86 -3.82
C GLN A 458 21.30 -1.33 -4.83
N ARG A 459 21.18 -2.54 -5.37
CA ARG A 459 22.05 -3.09 -6.43
C ARG A 459 21.68 -2.63 -7.85
N LEU A 460 20.48 -2.09 -8.03
CA LEU A 460 19.95 -1.62 -9.31
C LEU A 460 19.88 -0.10 -9.26
N GLY A 461 20.93 0.57 -9.75
CA GLY A 461 21.10 2.02 -9.65
C GLY A 461 20.21 2.84 -10.58
N SER A 462 19.44 2.22 -11.48
CA SER A 462 18.52 2.89 -12.38
C SER A 462 17.18 2.17 -12.53
N LEU A 463 16.13 2.92 -12.88
CA LEU A 463 14.77 2.42 -12.99
C LEU A 463 14.10 2.97 -14.26
N ILE A 464 13.48 2.09 -15.05
CA ILE A 464 12.60 2.45 -16.17
C ILE A 464 11.17 2.04 -15.80
N ASN A 465 10.21 2.96 -15.96
CA ASN A 465 8.79 2.62 -15.92
C ASN A 465 8.27 2.58 -17.36
N LEU A 466 7.78 1.41 -17.81
CA LEU A 466 7.55 1.10 -19.22
C LEU A 466 6.27 1.70 -19.78
#